data_AF-A0A2C9LD71-F1
#
_entry.id   AF-A0A2C9LD71-F1
#
_cell.length_a   1.000
_cell.length_b   1.000
_cell.length_c   1.000
_cell.angle_alpha   90.00
_cell.angle_beta   90.00
_cell.angle_gamma   90.00
#
_symmetry.space_group_name_H-M   'P 1'
#
loop_
_entity.id
_entity.type
_entity.pdbx_description
1 polymer ?
#
loop_
_entity_poly.entity_id
_entity_poly.type
_entity_poly.pdbx_seq_one_letter_code
_entity_poly.pdbx_strand_id
1 'polypeptide(L)'
;MLNVFLLVTLMVLEKYLSPVTAVSTASGTEFLISTPGFLTKDLSTFSSKIPSVYLHIYTEYTQSTVQVQIQQQSYFKPNHRMDNNITLEVNFTHPKDLYIEPNYYPEPGPGVIPVNYILSSWPVNIMVSINEGNKGQETFRAVPVAGWGTKYHAVTLGSRYSLVLLTSEEPNTVTIVFHSNQSDFSYNHSGVIIKNGESLKLQIFRFKPYAVTSCDIRGCKGSLTGSVVTGEKPFGLVTGNCRSSNDQMFCQPAQRYVENYLVEMMLPQESYGREFILFKEHTDSIEGFTVVLAGSPNTEVHTYFDAYPTGEKVVPKYLTNINDWLQLYEYVAYINSSKGVLVMYVMGTEEEDGGPSLLLIVPMELYYFKYMV
;
A
#
# COMPACT_ATOMS: atom_id res chain seq x y z
N MET A 1 0.75 25.15 7.50
CA MET A 1 -0.50 25.40 8.25
C MET A 1 -1.62 24.71 7.49
N LEU A 2 -1.73 23.38 7.59
CA LEU A 2 -2.91 22.55 7.25
C LEU A 2 -2.48 21.08 7.44
N ASN A 3 -3.11 20.37 8.38
CA ASN A 3 -3.14 18.90 8.46
C ASN A 3 -4.08 18.50 9.60
N VAL A 4 -5.35 18.92 9.49
CA VAL A 4 -6.42 18.58 10.46
C VAL A 4 -7.66 17.99 9.77
N PHE A 5 -7.68 17.85 8.44
CA PHE A 5 -8.86 17.38 7.71
C PHE A 5 -8.64 15.99 7.09
N LEU A 6 -8.64 14.92 7.91
CA LEU A 6 -9.04 13.58 7.46
C LEU A 6 -9.27 12.59 8.63
N LEU A 7 -10.11 12.91 9.62
CA LEU A 7 -10.39 11.96 10.72
C LEU A 7 -11.87 11.81 11.12
N VAL A 8 -12.82 12.17 10.24
CA VAL A 8 -14.25 12.24 10.64
C VAL A 8 -15.14 11.11 10.09
N THR A 9 -14.68 10.23 9.19
CA THR A 9 -15.61 9.30 8.51
C THR A 9 -15.69 7.87 9.09
N LEU A 10 -15.26 7.61 10.33
CA LEU A 10 -15.26 6.24 10.89
C LEU A 10 -15.91 6.05 12.27
N MET A 11 -16.64 7.05 12.80
CA MET A 11 -17.26 6.95 14.13
C MET A 11 -18.79 6.98 14.13
N VAL A 12 -19.44 6.14 13.32
CA VAL A 12 -20.90 5.99 13.41
C VAL A 12 -21.28 4.52 13.53
N LEU A 13 -21.91 4.21 14.67
CA LEU A 13 -22.74 3.03 15.01
C LEU A 13 -22.07 1.75 15.56
N GLU A 14 -21.37 1.85 16.69
CA GLU A 14 -21.22 0.71 17.63
C GLU A 14 -21.62 1.12 19.05
N LYS A 15 -22.93 1.06 19.33
CA LYS A 15 -23.46 1.01 20.69
C LYS A 15 -24.35 -0.23 20.75
N TYR A 16 -23.96 -1.20 21.57
CA TYR A 16 -24.69 -2.43 21.93
C TYR A 16 -24.53 -3.67 21.05
N LEU A 17 -23.34 -4.25 20.99
CA LEU A 17 -23.19 -5.71 20.82
C LEU A 17 -22.05 -6.22 21.72
N SER A 18 -22.15 -7.49 22.15
CA SER A 18 -21.21 -8.26 22.97
C SER A 18 -19.73 -8.11 22.55
N PRO A 19 -18.74 -8.49 23.40
CA PRO A 19 -17.31 -8.44 23.06
C PRO A 19 -16.97 -9.53 22.02
N VAL A 20 -17.54 -9.40 20.84
CA VAL A 20 -17.04 -10.03 19.63
C VAL A 20 -15.91 -9.11 19.21
N THR A 21 -14.68 -9.59 19.31
CA THR A 21 -13.50 -8.99 18.66
C THR A 21 -13.77 -9.00 17.16
N ALA A 22 -14.50 -7.99 16.68
CA ALA A 22 -14.68 -7.73 15.27
C ALA A 22 -13.31 -7.29 14.75
N VAL A 23 -12.57 -8.23 14.16
CA VAL A 23 -11.35 -7.92 13.44
C VAL A 23 -11.77 -7.18 12.17
N SER A 24 -11.33 -5.94 12.05
CA SER A 24 -11.53 -5.12 10.86
C SER A 24 -10.28 -5.20 9.99
N THR A 25 -10.41 -4.97 8.68
CA THR A 25 -9.25 -4.73 7.80
C THR A 25 -8.46 -3.46 8.19
N ALA A 26 -8.98 -2.67 9.14
CA ALA A 26 -8.35 -1.51 9.73
C ALA A 26 -7.65 -1.76 11.05
N SER A 27 -8.24 -2.60 11.89
CA SER A 27 -7.83 -2.74 13.27
C SER A 27 -7.62 -4.20 13.66
N GLY A 28 -6.47 -4.46 14.28
CA GLY A 28 -6.11 -5.79 14.74
C GLY A 28 -5.00 -5.74 15.80
N THR A 29 -4.58 -6.92 16.23
CA THR A 29 -3.58 -7.11 17.31
C THR A 29 -2.23 -7.58 16.79
N GLU A 30 -2.14 -7.99 15.53
CA GLU A 30 -0.93 -8.52 14.91
C GLU A 30 -0.73 -7.86 13.55
N PHE A 31 0.45 -7.28 13.34
CA PHE A 31 0.84 -6.66 12.08
C PHE A 31 2.23 -7.12 11.66
N LEU A 32 2.38 -7.30 10.36
CA LEU A 32 3.68 -7.44 9.71
C LEU A 32 3.80 -6.33 8.69
N ILE A 33 4.79 -5.47 8.91
CA ILE A 33 4.95 -4.25 8.12
C ILE A 33 6.32 -4.28 7.46
N SER A 34 6.33 -3.98 6.17
CA SER A 34 7.54 -3.91 5.37
C SER A 34 7.38 -2.83 4.32
N THR A 35 8.46 -2.16 3.98
CA THR A 35 8.49 -1.07 2.98
C THR A 35 9.26 -1.54 1.75
N PRO A 36 9.14 -0.89 0.58
CA PRO A 36 10.09 -1.13 -0.49
C PRO A 36 11.53 -0.95 -0.04
N GLY A 37 12.45 -1.63 -0.72
CA GLY A 37 13.88 -1.47 -0.47
C GLY A 37 14.34 -0.04 -0.77
N PHE A 38 15.05 0.57 0.17
CA PHE A 38 15.68 1.87 0.01
C PHE A 38 16.97 1.72 -0.81
N LEU A 39 17.11 2.46 -1.90
CA LEU A 39 18.37 2.51 -2.63
C LEU A 39 19.28 3.57 -2.01
N THR A 40 20.34 3.13 -1.35
CA THR A 40 21.37 4.03 -0.82
C THR A 40 22.51 4.30 -1.82
N LYS A 41 22.38 3.90 -3.10
CA LYS A 41 23.50 3.82 -4.04
C LYS A 41 24.23 5.14 -4.34
N ASP A 42 23.74 6.29 -3.89
CA ASP A 42 24.43 7.58 -4.04
C ASP A 42 25.00 8.16 -2.73
N LEU A 43 25.63 7.31 -1.92
CA LEU A 43 26.43 7.70 -0.75
C LEU A 43 27.56 8.70 -1.09
N SER A 44 27.87 8.91 -2.38
CA SER A 44 28.86 9.90 -2.80
C SER A 44 28.44 11.33 -2.44
N THR A 45 27.13 11.57 -2.29
CA THR A 45 26.58 12.82 -1.74
C THR A 45 26.06 12.56 -0.32
N PHE A 46 26.98 12.57 0.64
CA PHE A 46 26.76 12.39 2.09
C PHE A 46 25.71 13.32 2.74
N SER A 47 25.06 14.22 1.99
CA SER A 47 24.00 15.09 2.51
C SER A 47 22.59 14.51 2.40
N SER A 48 22.39 13.40 1.68
CA SER A 48 21.06 12.79 1.58
C SER A 48 20.74 12.00 2.85
N LYS A 49 19.81 12.52 3.66
CA LYS A 49 19.27 11.86 4.85
C LYS A 49 18.73 10.47 4.45
N ILE A 50 19.02 9.48 5.28
CA ILE A 50 18.52 8.11 5.15
C ILE A 50 17.00 8.12 5.29
N PRO A 51 16.25 7.40 4.44
CA PRO A 51 14.82 7.23 4.62
C PRO A 51 14.50 6.67 6.02
N SER A 52 13.55 7.31 6.71
CA SER A 52 13.09 6.92 8.03
C SER A 52 11.66 6.38 7.97
N VAL A 53 11.37 5.36 8.78
CA VAL A 53 10.04 4.76 8.85
C VAL A 53 9.43 5.04 10.21
N TYR A 54 8.31 5.75 10.23
CA TYR A 54 7.55 6.08 11.44
C TYR A 54 6.30 5.22 11.49
N LEU A 55 5.90 4.77 12.68
CA LEU A 55 4.64 4.10 12.90
C LEU A 55 3.74 4.96 13.77
N HIS A 56 2.61 5.36 13.20
CA HIS A 56 1.57 6.09 13.91
C HIS A 56 0.53 5.07 14.37
N ILE A 57 0.44 4.87 15.69
CA ILE A 57 -0.43 3.85 16.28
C ILE A 57 -1.63 4.55 16.92
N TYR A 58 -2.83 4.16 16.48
CA TYR A 58 -4.09 4.72 16.94
C TYR A 58 -4.93 3.62 17.60
N THR A 59 -5.62 3.98 18.68
CA THR A 59 -6.58 3.09 19.34
C THR A 59 -7.76 3.90 19.85
N GLU A 60 -8.95 3.28 19.83
CA GLU A 60 -10.17 3.88 20.38
C GLU A 60 -10.28 3.65 21.89
N TYR A 61 -9.47 2.74 22.44
CA TYR A 61 -9.51 2.36 23.84
C TYR A 61 -8.67 3.31 24.69
N THR A 62 -9.35 4.28 25.32
CA THR A 62 -8.72 5.36 26.12
C THR A 62 -8.27 4.96 27.53
N GLN A 63 -8.55 3.72 27.97
CA GLN A 63 -8.26 3.25 29.33
C GLN A 63 -7.36 2.00 29.38
N SER A 64 -6.84 1.56 28.24
CA SER A 64 -5.99 0.37 28.16
C SER A 64 -4.52 0.75 27.98
N THR A 65 -3.67 0.19 28.82
CA THR A 65 -2.27 0.00 28.46
C THR A 65 -2.20 -0.96 27.29
N VAL A 66 -1.62 -0.51 26.18
CA VAL A 66 -1.33 -1.38 25.04
C VAL A 66 0.14 -1.71 25.07
N GLN A 67 0.45 -2.99 25.16
CA GLN A 67 1.81 -3.48 25.01
C GLN A 67 2.09 -3.68 23.54
N VAL A 68 3.03 -2.90 22.99
CA VAL A 68 3.49 -3.03 21.61
C VAL A 68 4.86 -3.70 21.63
N GLN A 69 4.94 -4.92 21.09
CA GLN A 69 6.24 -5.58 20.86
C GLN A 69 6.62 -5.42 19.40
N ILE A 70 7.77 -4.79 19.15
CA ILE A 70 8.38 -4.69 17.83
C ILE A 70 9.56 -5.64 17.75
N GLN A 71 9.50 -6.55 16.79
CA GLN A 71 10.64 -7.39 16.42
C GLN A 71 11.06 -7.05 15.00
N GLN A 72 12.29 -6.56 14.85
CA GLN A 72 12.89 -6.32 13.55
C GLN A 72 13.77 -7.49 13.14
N GLN A 73 13.37 -8.22 12.10
CA GLN A 73 14.23 -9.25 11.53
C GLN A 73 15.18 -8.64 10.50
N SER A 74 16.49 -8.79 10.74
CA SER A 74 17.54 -8.33 9.83
C SER A 74 18.30 -9.52 9.26
N TYR A 75 18.43 -9.59 7.93
CA TYR A 75 19.22 -10.61 7.24
C TYR A 75 20.61 -10.06 6.89
N PHE A 76 21.49 -9.93 7.88
CA PHE A 76 22.91 -9.60 7.64
C PHE A 76 23.86 -10.54 8.40
N LYS A 77 25.13 -10.50 7.98
CA LYS A 77 26.25 -11.37 8.40
C LYS A 77 26.20 -11.74 9.89
N PRO A 78 26.59 -12.98 10.28
CA PRO A 78 26.43 -13.53 11.63
C PRO A 78 27.01 -12.69 12.79
N ASN A 79 27.79 -11.65 12.52
CA ASN A 79 28.45 -10.81 13.52
C ASN A 79 27.70 -9.49 13.85
N HIS A 80 26.57 -9.20 13.20
CA HIS A 80 25.76 -8.01 13.49
C HIS A 80 24.28 -8.36 13.68
N ARG A 81 23.99 -9.31 14.58
CA ARG A 81 22.64 -9.46 15.13
C ARG A 81 22.37 -8.31 16.08
N MET A 82 21.51 -7.39 15.68
CA MET A 82 20.81 -6.51 16.61
C MET A 82 19.53 -7.22 17.04
N ASP A 83 19.53 -7.76 18.27
CA ASP A 83 18.32 -8.25 18.91
C ASP A 83 17.48 -7.05 19.38
N ASN A 84 16.77 -6.41 18.45
CA ASN A 84 15.93 -5.23 18.74
C ASN A 84 14.49 -5.65 19.05
N ASN A 85 14.30 -6.49 20.06
CA ASN A 85 12.99 -6.66 20.66
C ASN A 85 12.70 -5.42 21.51
N ILE A 86 11.90 -4.50 20.99
CA ILE A 86 11.47 -3.32 21.73
C ILE A 86 10.06 -3.60 22.23
N THR A 87 9.89 -3.75 23.54
CA THR A 87 8.57 -3.80 24.18
C THR A 87 8.27 -2.41 24.73
N LEU A 88 7.17 -1.82 24.25
CA LEU A 88 6.71 -0.51 24.67
C LEU A 88 5.40 -0.66 25.39
N GLU A 89 5.37 -0.24 26.65
CA GLU A 89 4.15 -0.08 27.40
C GLU A 89 3.62 1.33 27.14
N VAL A 90 2.58 1.44 26.31
CA VAL A 90 2.04 2.74 25.91
C VAL A 90 0.69 2.95 26.58
N ASN A 91 0.61 3.96 27.45
CA ASN A 91 -0.65 4.43 28.00
C ASN A 91 -1.30 5.41 27.01
N PHE A 92 -2.40 4.98 26.38
CA PHE A 92 -3.12 5.73 25.36
C PHE A 92 -4.22 6.60 26.00
N THR A 93 -3.87 7.78 26.49
CA THR A 93 -4.88 8.84 26.73
C THR A 93 -5.12 9.70 25.47
N HIS A 94 -4.21 9.63 24.50
CA HIS A 94 -4.21 10.32 23.20
C HIS A 94 -3.48 9.42 22.16
N PRO A 95 -3.63 9.67 20.85
CA PRO A 95 -2.79 9.03 19.82
C PRO A 95 -1.30 9.15 20.15
N LYS A 96 -0.52 8.12 19.83
CA LYS A 96 0.93 8.08 20.11
C LYS A 96 1.68 7.76 18.83
N ASP A 97 2.55 8.69 18.45
CA ASP A 97 3.52 8.47 17.39
C ASP A 97 4.69 7.68 17.94
N LEU A 98 4.95 6.51 17.35
CA LEU A 98 6.11 5.73 17.69
C LEU A 98 7.16 5.89 16.61
N TYR A 99 8.26 6.52 16.99
CA TYR A 99 9.46 6.53 16.18
C TYR A 99 10.16 5.18 16.31
N ILE A 100 10.24 4.45 15.20
CA ILE A 100 11.14 3.31 15.07
C ILE A 100 12.35 3.83 14.32
N GLU A 101 13.50 3.91 14.98
CA GLU A 101 14.72 4.22 14.26
C GLU A 101 14.90 3.17 13.16
N PRO A 102 14.97 3.58 11.89
CA PRO A 102 15.28 2.65 10.82
C PRO A 102 16.67 2.09 11.11
N ASN A 103 16.76 0.79 11.43
CA ASN A 103 18.06 0.17 11.51
C ASN A 103 18.79 0.38 10.17
N TYR A 104 19.97 0.99 10.26
CA TYR A 104 20.81 1.31 9.13
C TYR A 104 21.33 0.03 8.48
N TYR A 105 21.16 -0.11 7.16
CA TYR A 105 21.70 -1.22 6.40
C TYR A 105 22.75 -0.70 5.40
N PRO A 106 24.04 -0.92 5.65
CA PRO A 106 25.12 -0.31 4.88
C PRO A 106 25.21 -0.78 3.41
N GLU A 107 24.54 -1.88 3.02
CA GLU A 107 24.60 -2.36 1.64
C GLU A 107 23.27 -2.99 1.20
N PRO A 108 22.47 -2.35 0.33
CA PRO A 108 21.35 -3.02 -0.30
C PRO A 108 21.91 -3.99 -1.34
N GLY A 109 22.12 -5.24 -0.91
CA GLY A 109 21.99 -6.36 -1.82
C GLY A 109 20.52 -6.46 -2.28
N PRO A 110 20.24 -7.01 -3.46
CA PRO A 110 18.86 -7.30 -3.86
C PRO A 110 18.22 -8.22 -2.80
N GLY A 111 17.17 -7.73 -2.13
CA GLY A 111 16.23 -8.60 -1.43
C GLY A 111 16.29 -8.69 0.10
N VAL A 112 17.01 -7.81 0.82
CA VAL A 112 16.80 -7.70 2.28
C VAL A 112 15.87 -6.53 2.56
N ILE A 113 14.63 -6.86 2.91
CA ILE A 113 13.65 -5.88 3.32
C ILE A 113 13.37 -6.08 4.81
N PRO A 114 13.48 -5.03 5.65
CA PRO A 114 13.13 -5.14 7.06
C PRO A 114 11.65 -5.49 7.19
N VAL A 115 11.36 -6.35 8.16
CA VAL A 115 10.00 -6.60 8.63
C VAL A 115 9.92 -6.13 10.06
N ASN A 116 8.97 -5.24 10.30
CA ASN A 116 8.54 -4.88 11.64
C ASN A 116 7.36 -5.79 11.99
N TYR A 117 7.60 -6.71 12.92
CA TYR A 117 6.54 -7.53 13.49
C TYR A 117 6.00 -6.84 14.74
N ILE A 118 4.70 -6.57 14.76
CA ILE A 118 4.05 -5.78 15.79
C ILE A 118 2.95 -6.62 16.43
N LEU A 119 3.06 -6.81 17.74
CA LEU A 119 2.02 -7.41 18.56
C LEU A 119 1.45 -6.37 19.50
N SER A 120 0.14 -6.35 19.62
CA SER A 120 -0.63 -5.45 20.47
C SER A 120 -1.60 -6.25 21.34
N SER A 121 -1.72 -5.90 22.61
CA SER A 121 -2.70 -6.51 23.53
C SER A 121 -4.16 -6.14 23.21
N TRP A 122 -4.38 -5.10 22.42
CA TRP A 122 -5.70 -4.61 21.98
C TRP A 122 -5.71 -4.28 20.49
N PRO A 123 -6.89 -4.28 19.82
CA PRO A 123 -6.98 -3.80 18.45
C PRO A 123 -6.48 -2.35 18.32
N VAL A 124 -5.53 -2.15 17.41
CA VAL A 124 -4.98 -0.83 17.04
C VAL A 124 -5.08 -0.63 15.53
N ASN A 125 -5.00 0.61 15.06
CA ASN A 125 -4.78 0.93 13.66
C ASN A 125 -3.35 1.46 13.52
N ILE A 126 -2.65 1.09 12.46
CA ILE A 126 -1.27 1.54 12.23
C ILE A 126 -1.19 2.23 10.88
N MET A 127 -0.72 3.48 10.88
CA MET A 127 -0.30 4.18 9.66
C MET A 127 1.23 4.19 9.65
N VAL A 128 1.80 3.81 8.51
CA VAL A 128 3.23 3.78 8.28
C VAL A 128 3.59 5.02 7.51
N SER A 129 4.58 5.78 7.97
CA SER A 129 5.13 6.89 7.22
C SER A 129 6.57 6.63 6.82
N ILE A 130 6.88 6.79 5.54
CA ILE A 130 8.22 6.75 4.99
C ILE A 130 8.66 8.20 4.72
N ASN A 131 9.77 8.63 5.31
CA ASN A 131 10.27 9.98 5.19
C ASN A 131 11.69 9.98 4.63
N GLU A 132 11.92 10.59 3.46
CA GLU A 132 13.24 10.78 2.86
C GLU A 132 13.79 12.20 3.13
N GLY A 133 13.89 12.56 4.41
CA GLY A 133 14.45 13.84 4.84
C GLY A 133 13.55 15.03 4.48
N ASN A 134 14.00 15.85 3.53
CA ASN A 134 13.24 17.00 3.05
C ASN A 134 12.66 16.76 1.64
N LYS A 135 12.88 15.55 1.07
CA LYS A 135 12.53 15.27 -0.33
C LYS A 135 11.12 14.75 -0.51
N GLY A 136 10.56 14.12 0.52
CA GLY A 136 9.26 13.49 0.40
C GLY A 136 8.90 12.71 1.65
N GLN A 137 7.61 12.67 1.89
CA GLN A 137 6.98 11.81 2.87
C GLN A 137 5.88 11.04 2.14
N GLU A 138 5.76 9.75 2.42
CA GLU A 138 4.64 8.93 1.97
C GLU A 138 4.04 8.25 3.18
N THR A 139 2.74 8.00 3.14
CA THR A 139 2.04 7.28 4.20
C THR A 139 1.15 6.20 3.63
N PHE A 140 1.10 5.06 4.29
CA PHE A 140 0.16 4.00 3.95
C PHE A 140 -0.41 3.35 5.20
N ARG A 141 -1.56 2.71 5.07
CA ARG A 141 -2.20 2.03 6.20
C ARG A 141 -1.72 0.59 6.26
N ALA A 142 -1.31 0.13 7.43
CA ALA A 142 -1.02 -1.29 7.61
C ALA A 142 -2.32 -2.08 7.80
N VAL A 143 -2.44 -3.19 7.06
CA VAL A 143 -3.53 -4.16 7.22
C VAL A 143 -3.10 -5.20 8.26
N PRO A 144 -3.89 -5.45 9.32
CA PRO A 144 -3.57 -6.47 10.31
C PRO A 144 -3.52 -7.86 9.66
N VAL A 145 -2.72 -8.77 10.22
CA VAL A 145 -2.54 -10.14 9.70
C VAL A 145 -3.88 -10.87 9.53
N ALA A 146 -4.80 -10.68 10.46
CA ALA A 146 -6.12 -11.30 10.40
C ALA A 146 -7.05 -10.70 9.31
N GLY A 147 -6.69 -9.54 8.73
CA GLY A 147 -7.37 -8.94 7.57
C GLY A 147 -6.73 -9.30 6.23
N TRP A 148 -5.72 -10.17 6.21
CA TRP A 148 -5.09 -10.64 4.98
C TRP A 148 -5.94 -11.70 4.29
N GLY A 149 -5.85 -11.75 2.96
CA GLY A 149 -6.49 -12.75 2.12
C GLY A 149 -5.50 -13.56 1.28
N THR A 150 -6.04 -14.35 0.35
CA THR A 150 -5.25 -15.25 -0.51
C THR A 150 -5.08 -14.75 -1.93
N LYS A 151 -5.69 -13.62 -2.28
CA LYS A 151 -5.62 -13.05 -3.64
C LYS A 151 -5.62 -11.54 -3.63
N TYR A 152 -4.71 -10.95 -4.38
CA TYR A 152 -4.54 -9.51 -4.51
C TYR A 152 -4.30 -9.12 -5.97
N HIS A 153 -4.53 -7.85 -6.27
CA HIS A 153 -4.10 -7.23 -7.52
C HIS A 153 -3.09 -6.12 -7.19
N ALA A 154 -1.97 -6.12 -7.91
CA ALA A 154 -0.97 -5.07 -7.77
C ALA A 154 -1.46 -3.78 -8.45
N VAL A 155 -1.07 -2.64 -7.88
CA VAL A 155 -1.25 -1.32 -8.48
C VAL A 155 0.08 -0.59 -8.40
N THR A 156 0.64 -0.26 -9.55
CA THR A 156 1.93 0.43 -9.65
C THR A 156 1.87 1.42 -10.80
N LEU A 157 2.64 2.49 -10.74
CA LEU A 157 2.74 3.46 -11.82
C LEU A 157 3.79 3.05 -12.84
N GLY A 158 3.91 3.80 -13.94
CA GLY A 158 4.84 3.49 -15.03
C GLY A 158 6.33 3.44 -14.62
N SER A 159 6.68 3.90 -13.43
CA SER A 159 8.06 4.04 -12.95
C SER A 159 8.58 2.76 -12.24
N ARG A 160 9.50 2.91 -11.28
CA ARG A 160 10.22 1.82 -10.62
C ARG A 160 9.28 1.04 -9.69
N TYR A 161 8.59 0.04 -10.22
CA TYR A 161 7.64 -0.78 -9.48
C TYR A 161 8.27 -1.50 -8.27
N SER A 162 7.46 -1.75 -7.25
CA SER A 162 7.80 -2.55 -6.08
C SER A 162 6.59 -3.32 -5.58
N LEU A 163 6.74 -4.64 -5.45
CA LEU A 163 5.79 -5.53 -4.80
C LEU A 163 6.53 -6.21 -3.64
N VAL A 164 6.04 -6.08 -2.41
CA VAL A 164 6.59 -6.73 -1.23
C VAL A 164 5.54 -7.68 -0.67
N LEU A 165 5.88 -8.96 -0.63
CA LEU A 165 5.02 -10.04 -0.17
C LEU A 165 5.42 -10.44 1.26
N LEU A 166 4.43 -10.58 2.13
CA LEU A 166 4.61 -10.86 3.56
C LEU A 166 3.76 -12.07 3.96
N THR A 167 4.32 -13.00 4.72
CA THR A 167 3.54 -14.12 5.28
C THR A 167 3.75 -14.23 6.79
N SER A 168 2.66 -14.53 7.49
CA SER A 168 2.60 -14.82 8.93
C SER A 168 2.57 -16.34 9.18
N GLU A 169 2.26 -17.13 8.15
CA GLU A 169 2.19 -18.58 8.19
C GLU A 169 3.27 -19.21 7.31
N GLU A 170 3.69 -20.44 7.66
CA GLU A 170 4.82 -21.10 7.03
C GLU A 170 4.53 -22.55 6.62
N PRO A 171 5.16 -23.00 5.51
CA PRO A 171 5.49 -22.21 4.32
C PRO A 171 4.21 -21.75 3.62
N ASN A 172 4.26 -20.65 2.87
CA ASN A 172 3.19 -20.21 1.98
C ASN A 172 3.68 -20.15 0.54
N THR A 173 3.01 -20.87 -0.35
CA THR A 173 3.31 -20.85 -1.78
C THR A 173 2.54 -19.71 -2.44
N VAL A 174 3.25 -18.75 -3.02
CA VAL A 174 2.65 -17.59 -3.69
C VAL A 174 2.99 -17.61 -5.18
N THR A 175 2.00 -17.36 -6.02
CA THR A 175 2.11 -17.27 -7.47
C THR A 175 1.79 -15.85 -7.91
N ILE A 176 2.67 -15.27 -8.72
CA ILE A 176 2.51 -13.94 -9.32
C ILE A 176 2.31 -14.13 -10.81
N VAL A 177 1.20 -13.67 -11.37
CA VAL A 177 0.98 -13.57 -12.82
C VAL A 177 1.21 -12.12 -13.22
N PHE A 178 2.26 -11.89 -14.00
CA PHE A 178 2.65 -10.54 -14.38
C PHE A 178 1.72 -9.98 -15.45
N HIS A 179 1.21 -8.79 -15.21
CA HIS A 179 0.53 -7.99 -16.22
C HIS A 179 1.21 -6.62 -16.29
N SER A 180 1.81 -6.33 -17.44
CA SER A 180 2.46 -5.05 -17.68
C SER A 180 1.88 -4.32 -18.88
N ASN A 181 1.83 -3.00 -18.79
CA ASN A 181 1.52 -2.13 -19.93
C ASN A 181 2.70 -1.93 -20.89
N GLN A 182 3.89 -2.48 -20.58
CA GLN A 182 5.03 -2.50 -21.49
C GLN A 182 5.16 -3.88 -22.15
N SER A 183 5.21 -3.89 -23.48
CA SER A 183 5.32 -5.13 -24.27
C SER A 183 6.64 -5.87 -24.07
N ASP A 184 7.70 -5.13 -23.75
CA ASP A 184 9.07 -5.63 -23.52
C ASP A 184 9.36 -5.90 -22.04
N PHE A 185 8.34 -5.89 -21.18
CA PHE A 185 8.49 -6.20 -19.75
C PHE A 185 9.18 -7.56 -19.56
N SER A 186 10.20 -7.55 -18.71
CA SER A 186 10.89 -8.74 -18.25
C SER A 186 11.38 -8.58 -16.80
N TYR A 187 11.31 -9.66 -16.04
CA TYR A 187 11.80 -9.76 -14.68
C TYR A 187 12.75 -10.96 -14.56
N ASN A 188 13.97 -10.72 -14.10
CA ASN A 188 14.97 -11.77 -13.92
C ASN A 188 14.91 -12.29 -12.48
N HIS A 189 14.48 -13.54 -12.30
CA HIS A 189 14.51 -14.24 -11.03
C HIS A 189 15.51 -15.40 -11.08
N SER A 190 16.61 -15.27 -10.36
CA SER A 190 17.63 -16.34 -10.24
C SER A 190 18.15 -16.83 -11.60
N GLY A 191 18.27 -15.94 -12.59
CA GLY A 191 18.72 -16.25 -13.95
C GLY A 191 17.58 -16.64 -14.91
N VAL A 192 16.35 -16.81 -14.42
CA VAL A 192 15.16 -17.09 -15.24
C VAL A 192 14.47 -15.78 -15.59
N ILE A 193 14.29 -15.52 -16.88
CA ILE A 193 13.57 -14.35 -17.38
C ILE A 193 12.09 -14.68 -17.47
N ILE A 194 11.27 -13.92 -16.74
CA ILE A 194 9.82 -13.99 -16.73
C ILE A 194 9.27 -12.79 -17.50
N LYS A 195 8.34 -13.01 -18.42
CA LYS A 195 7.76 -12.00 -19.30
C LYS A 195 6.32 -11.63 -18.91
N ASN A 196 5.76 -10.64 -19.63
CA ASN A 196 4.36 -10.25 -19.48
C ASN A 196 3.43 -11.45 -19.77
N GLY A 197 2.45 -11.68 -18.90
CA GLY A 197 1.53 -12.81 -18.94
C GLY A 197 2.08 -14.12 -18.34
N GLU A 198 3.39 -14.20 -18.05
CA GLU A 198 3.98 -15.37 -17.42
C GLU A 198 3.83 -15.34 -15.89
N SER A 199 4.05 -16.49 -15.26
CA SER A 199 3.89 -16.65 -13.81
C SER A 199 5.20 -16.99 -13.10
N LEU A 200 5.38 -16.43 -11.91
CA LEU A 200 6.45 -16.74 -10.97
C LEU A 200 5.86 -17.41 -9.72
N LYS A 201 6.36 -18.59 -9.37
CA LYS A 201 5.95 -19.33 -8.17
C LYS A 201 7.06 -19.26 -7.13
N LEU A 202 6.71 -18.86 -5.91
CA LEU A 202 7.62 -18.61 -4.79
C LEU A 202 7.17 -19.40 -3.57
N GLN A 203 8.12 -19.89 -2.78
CA GLN A 203 7.87 -20.34 -1.41
C GLN A 203 8.35 -19.25 -0.46
N ILE A 204 7.40 -18.64 0.25
CA ILE A 204 7.68 -17.56 1.19
C ILE A 204 7.58 -18.11 2.60
N PHE A 205 8.57 -17.75 3.41
CA PHE A 205 8.68 -18.13 4.80
C PHE A 205 8.22 -16.95 5.69
N ARG A 206 7.70 -17.26 6.86
CA ARG A 206 7.16 -16.42 7.91
C ARG A 206 8.23 -15.43 8.29
N PHE A 207 7.83 -14.16 8.30
CA PHE A 207 8.73 -13.04 8.59
C PHE A 207 9.91 -12.90 7.60
N LYS A 208 9.85 -13.58 6.45
CA LYS A 208 10.83 -13.44 5.35
C LYS A 208 10.13 -12.81 4.16
N PRO A 209 10.16 -11.48 4.04
CA PRO A 209 9.48 -10.82 2.94
C PRO A 209 10.17 -11.20 1.64
N TYR A 210 9.40 -11.25 0.56
CA TYR A 210 9.94 -11.38 -0.78
C TYR A 210 9.61 -10.12 -1.58
N ALA A 211 10.57 -9.58 -2.32
CA ALA A 211 10.37 -8.41 -3.15
C ALA A 211 10.50 -8.70 -4.63
N VAL A 212 9.51 -8.29 -5.41
CA VAL A 212 9.62 -8.12 -6.85
C VAL A 212 9.75 -6.63 -7.12
N THR A 213 10.92 -6.19 -7.57
CA THR A 213 11.18 -4.76 -7.69
C THR A 213 12.14 -4.42 -8.81
N SER A 214 12.01 -3.20 -9.32
CA SER A 214 12.93 -2.56 -10.26
C SER A 214 13.59 -1.31 -9.70
N CYS A 215 13.62 -1.13 -8.36
CA CYS A 215 14.19 0.06 -7.74
C CYS A 215 15.60 0.36 -8.23
N ASP A 216 16.46 -0.66 -8.30
CA ASP A 216 17.87 -0.53 -8.67
C ASP A 216 18.11 -0.17 -10.14
N ILE A 217 17.06 -0.24 -10.97
CA ILE A 217 17.15 0.06 -12.40
C ILE A 217 16.66 1.49 -12.64
N ARG A 218 17.51 2.29 -13.32
CA ARG A 218 17.13 3.65 -13.75
C ARG A 218 16.17 3.58 -14.94
N GLY A 219 15.34 4.62 -15.06
CA GLY A 219 14.40 4.79 -16.16
C GLY A 219 13.03 4.16 -15.92
N CYS A 220 12.18 4.27 -16.94
CA CYS A 220 10.81 3.78 -16.90
C CYS A 220 10.75 2.27 -17.15
N LYS A 221 9.99 1.53 -16.35
CA LYS A 221 9.86 0.06 -16.44
C LYS A 221 8.46 -0.43 -16.74
N GLY A 222 7.53 0.51 -16.89
CA GLY A 222 6.13 0.20 -17.03
C GLY A 222 5.45 -0.02 -15.69
N SER A 223 4.14 -0.04 -15.79
CA SER A 223 3.26 -0.41 -14.70
C SER A 223 3.08 -1.93 -14.69
N LEU A 224 3.01 -2.49 -13.49
CA LEU A 224 2.51 -3.82 -13.16
C LEU A 224 1.05 -3.82 -12.68
N THR A 225 0.31 -2.71 -12.84
CA THR A 225 -1.10 -2.63 -12.46
C THR A 225 -1.92 -3.71 -13.17
N GLY A 226 -2.71 -4.44 -12.39
CA GLY A 226 -3.45 -5.60 -12.87
C GLY A 226 -2.69 -6.93 -12.77
N SER A 227 -1.42 -6.94 -12.34
CA SER A 227 -0.75 -8.21 -11.99
C SER A 227 -1.50 -8.87 -10.83
N VAL A 228 -1.65 -10.20 -10.90
CA VAL A 228 -2.38 -10.98 -9.90
C VAL A 228 -1.40 -11.70 -9.02
N VAL A 229 -1.62 -11.64 -7.71
CA VAL A 229 -0.83 -12.37 -6.72
C VAL A 229 -1.76 -13.29 -5.93
N THR A 230 -1.52 -14.60 -5.99
CA THR A 230 -2.32 -15.63 -5.31
C THR A 230 -1.47 -16.48 -4.38
N GLY A 231 -1.96 -16.75 -3.17
CA GLY A 231 -1.31 -17.58 -2.16
C GLY A 231 -2.13 -18.81 -1.80
N GLU A 232 -1.47 -19.88 -1.36
CA GLU A 232 -2.13 -21.06 -0.78
C GLU A 232 -2.69 -20.76 0.63
N LYS A 233 -2.10 -19.78 1.33
CA LYS A 233 -2.53 -19.27 2.64
C LYS A 233 -2.63 -17.74 2.62
N PRO A 234 -3.31 -17.10 3.59
CA PRO A 234 -3.34 -15.65 3.69
C PRO A 234 -1.94 -15.02 3.76
N PHE A 235 -1.75 -13.90 3.08
CA PHE A 235 -0.48 -13.17 3.02
C PHE A 235 -0.75 -11.67 2.83
N GLY A 236 0.17 -10.80 3.22
CA GLY A 236 0.09 -9.36 2.98
C GLY A 236 0.81 -8.96 1.69
N LEU A 237 0.28 -7.96 0.98
CA LEU A 237 0.91 -7.37 -0.20
C LEU A 237 1.06 -5.86 -0.02
N VAL A 238 2.29 -5.36 -0.12
CA VAL A 238 2.57 -3.93 -0.31
C VAL A 238 2.94 -3.70 -1.77
N THR A 239 2.31 -2.73 -2.42
CA THR A 239 2.51 -2.45 -3.85
C THR A 239 2.75 -0.97 -4.07
N GLY A 240 3.28 -0.63 -5.24
CA GLY A 240 3.50 0.73 -5.70
C GLY A 240 4.85 0.90 -6.36
N ASN A 241 5.53 2.00 -6.07
CA ASN A 241 6.76 2.42 -6.71
C ASN A 241 7.75 2.93 -5.65
N CYS A 242 9.00 2.50 -5.74
CA CYS A 242 10.02 2.97 -4.81
C CYS A 242 10.50 4.39 -5.09
N ARG A 243 10.41 4.84 -6.34
CA ARG A 243 10.49 6.27 -6.69
C ARG A 243 9.67 6.52 -7.93
N SER A 244 8.74 7.47 -7.84
CA SER A 244 8.02 8.00 -8.98
C SER A 244 8.07 9.52 -8.96
N SER A 245 8.54 10.11 -10.05
CA SER A 245 8.25 11.49 -10.44
C SER A 245 6.91 11.58 -11.17
N ASN A 246 6.45 10.47 -11.76
CA ASN A 246 5.31 10.48 -12.65
C ASN A 246 4.04 10.15 -11.87
N ASP A 247 3.08 11.05 -11.94
CA ASP A 247 1.66 10.88 -11.66
C ASP A 247 0.95 10.16 -12.84
N GLN A 248 1.61 9.21 -13.49
CA GLN A 248 1.02 8.54 -14.64
C GLN A 248 1.32 7.05 -14.65
N MET A 249 0.32 6.30 -15.14
CA MET A 249 0.43 4.85 -15.35
C MET A 249 1.40 4.49 -16.47
N PHE A 250 1.73 5.42 -17.36
CA PHE A 250 2.54 5.18 -18.54
C PHE A 250 3.91 5.86 -18.45
N CYS A 251 4.84 5.33 -19.24
CA CYS A 251 6.15 5.93 -19.41
C CYS A 251 6.05 7.23 -20.19
N GLN A 252 6.21 8.35 -19.50
CA GLN A 252 6.46 9.64 -20.13
C GLN A 252 7.88 10.13 -19.81
N PRO A 253 8.54 10.83 -20.76
CA PRO A 253 9.82 11.46 -20.48
C PRO A 253 9.65 12.40 -19.29
N ALA A 254 10.51 12.26 -18.28
CA ALA A 254 10.37 12.95 -17.00
C ALA A 254 10.22 14.46 -17.22
N GLN A 255 9.03 14.97 -16.96
CA GLN A 255 8.85 16.37 -16.58
C GLN A 255 9.37 16.53 -15.14
N ARG A 256 9.70 17.77 -14.74
CA ARG A 256 10.45 18.09 -13.52
C ARG A 256 9.64 17.89 -12.23
N TYR A 257 9.18 16.68 -11.95
CA TYR A 257 8.48 16.36 -10.72
C TYR A 257 9.44 15.84 -9.64
N VAL A 258 9.08 16.10 -8.38
CA VAL A 258 9.76 15.55 -7.21
C VAL A 258 9.53 14.03 -7.16
N GLU A 259 10.62 13.25 -7.13
CA GLU A 259 10.52 11.79 -6.95
C GLU A 259 10.12 11.48 -5.50
N ASN A 260 9.03 10.74 -5.30
CA ASN A 260 8.64 10.21 -3.97
C ASN A 260 8.41 8.70 -4.00
N TYR A 261 8.40 8.06 -2.84
CA TYR A 261 7.82 6.72 -2.70
C TYR A 261 6.32 6.82 -2.91
N LEU A 262 5.75 5.85 -3.61
CA LEU A 262 4.31 5.71 -3.79
C LEU A 262 3.95 4.31 -3.38
N VAL A 263 3.43 4.12 -2.18
CA VAL A 263 3.26 2.77 -1.64
C VAL A 263 1.93 2.65 -0.93
N GLU A 264 1.34 1.48 -1.01
CA GLU A 264 0.15 1.15 -0.25
C GLU A 264 0.14 -0.32 0.13
N MET A 265 -0.40 -0.64 1.31
CA MET A 265 -0.69 -2.04 1.66
C MET A 265 -2.06 -2.40 1.15
N MET A 266 -2.11 -3.39 0.26
CA MET A 266 -3.33 -3.74 -0.45
C MET A 266 -4.30 -4.50 0.43
N LEU A 267 -5.59 -4.23 0.21
CA LEU A 267 -6.65 -5.09 0.69
C LEU A 267 -6.81 -6.31 -0.23
N PRO A 268 -7.17 -7.48 0.32
CA PRO A 268 -7.40 -8.67 -0.50
C PRO A 268 -8.64 -8.52 -1.37
N GLN A 269 -8.72 -9.32 -2.43
CA GLN A 269 -9.80 -9.25 -3.42
C GLN A 269 -11.19 -9.40 -2.77
N GLU A 270 -11.34 -10.23 -1.74
CA GLU A 270 -12.61 -10.38 -1.02
C GLU A 270 -13.09 -9.09 -0.33
N SER A 271 -12.21 -8.12 -0.09
CA SER A 271 -12.53 -6.82 0.50
C SER A 271 -12.91 -5.74 -0.52
N TYR A 272 -12.97 -6.08 -1.81
CA TYR A 272 -13.33 -5.12 -2.86
C TYR A 272 -14.82 -4.76 -2.75
N GLY A 273 -15.13 -3.47 -2.81
CA GLY A 273 -16.50 -2.97 -2.67
C GLY A 273 -17.10 -2.46 -3.96
N ARG A 274 -18.36 -2.01 -3.90
CA ARG A 274 -19.11 -1.54 -5.06
C ARG A 274 -19.34 -0.04 -5.07
N GLU A 275 -19.42 0.57 -3.91
CA GLU A 275 -19.78 1.98 -3.74
C GLU A 275 -18.64 2.73 -3.04
N PHE A 276 -18.24 3.88 -3.57
CA PHE A 276 -17.13 4.68 -3.06
C PHE A 276 -17.47 6.17 -3.14
N ILE A 277 -17.19 6.91 -2.07
CA ILE A 277 -17.19 8.38 -2.07
C ILE A 277 -15.74 8.83 -2.13
N LEU A 278 -15.47 9.79 -3.00
CA LEU A 278 -14.15 10.38 -3.19
C LEU A 278 -14.24 11.87 -2.87
N PHE A 279 -13.31 12.32 -2.04
CA PHE A 279 -13.06 13.74 -1.81
C PHE A 279 -11.71 14.05 -2.43
N LYS A 280 -11.69 14.89 -3.46
CA LYS A 280 -10.44 15.39 -4.02
C LYS A 280 -10.32 16.87 -3.68
N GLU A 281 -9.16 17.26 -3.17
CA GLU A 281 -8.87 18.68 -3.02
C GLU A 281 -8.65 19.27 -4.41
N HIS A 282 -9.26 20.42 -4.68
CA HIS A 282 -9.10 21.12 -5.95
C HIS A 282 -8.31 22.39 -5.72
N THR A 283 -7.02 22.31 -6.02
CA THR A 283 -6.16 23.48 -6.21
C THR A 283 -5.52 23.37 -7.59
N ASP A 284 -5.12 24.50 -8.16
CA ASP A 284 -4.42 24.54 -9.46
C ASP A 284 -3.06 23.81 -9.41
N SER A 285 -2.56 23.47 -8.22
CA SER A 285 -1.26 22.82 -7.99
C SER A 285 -1.33 21.32 -7.71
N ILE A 286 -2.53 20.78 -7.46
CA ILE A 286 -2.73 19.35 -7.17
C ILE A 286 -3.45 18.71 -8.34
N GLU A 287 -2.72 17.90 -9.09
CA GLU A 287 -3.27 17.04 -10.12
C GLU A 287 -3.46 15.61 -9.59
N GLY A 288 -4.21 14.78 -10.30
CA GLY A 288 -4.33 13.39 -9.90
C GLY A 288 -5.41 12.65 -10.67
N PHE A 289 -5.41 11.34 -10.47
CA PHE A 289 -6.35 10.47 -11.16
C PHE A 289 -6.77 9.30 -10.27
N THR A 290 -7.95 8.77 -10.57
CA THR A 290 -8.48 7.60 -9.88
C THR A 290 -8.24 6.36 -10.73
N VAL A 291 -7.76 5.31 -10.07
CA VAL A 291 -7.58 3.97 -10.64
C VAL A 291 -8.72 3.10 -10.15
N VAL A 292 -9.46 2.49 -11.07
CA VAL A 292 -10.51 1.52 -10.74
C VAL A 292 -10.12 0.18 -11.34
N LEU A 293 -9.96 -0.85 -10.50
CA LEU A 293 -9.54 -2.18 -10.93
C LEU A 293 -10.65 -3.20 -10.67
N ALA A 294 -11.01 -3.99 -11.68
CA ALA A 294 -12.05 -5.00 -11.56
C ALA A 294 -11.58 -6.27 -10.83
N GLY A 295 -12.26 -6.62 -9.73
CA GLY A 295 -12.08 -7.92 -9.07
C GLY A 295 -12.76 -9.08 -9.79
N SER A 296 -13.57 -8.81 -10.81
CA SER A 296 -14.34 -9.82 -11.56
C SER A 296 -14.53 -9.41 -13.02
N PRO A 297 -14.66 -10.37 -13.96
CA PRO A 297 -14.94 -10.05 -15.36
C PRO A 297 -16.35 -9.46 -15.53
N ASN A 298 -16.58 -8.77 -16.64
CA ASN A 298 -17.84 -8.11 -16.97
C ASN A 298 -18.34 -7.23 -15.81
N THR A 299 -17.48 -6.33 -15.34
CA THR A 299 -17.80 -5.34 -14.29
C THR A 299 -18.15 -4.03 -14.96
N GLU A 300 -19.33 -3.51 -14.63
CA GLU A 300 -19.79 -2.19 -15.09
C GLU A 300 -19.48 -1.18 -14.00
N VAL A 301 -18.89 -0.04 -14.37
CA VAL A 301 -18.50 1.04 -13.47
C VAL A 301 -19.21 2.31 -13.90
N HIS A 302 -20.00 2.87 -12.99
CA HIS A 302 -20.68 4.15 -13.11
C HIS A 302 -19.93 5.19 -12.28
N THR A 303 -19.57 6.30 -12.91
CA THR A 303 -18.87 7.42 -12.26
C THR A 303 -19.79 8.63 -12.26
N TYR A 304 -19.90 9.28 -11.10
CA TYR A 304 -20.67 10.49 -10.91
C TYR A 304 -19.69 11.61 -10.59
N PHE A 305 -19.76 12.66 -11.39
CA PHE A 305 -18.87 13.81 -11.31
C PHE A 305 -19.56 14.92 -10.54
N ASP A 306 -18.80 15.60 -9.69
CA ASP A 306 -19.25 16.87 -9.10
C ASP A 306 -19.13 17.93 -10.19
N ALA A 307 -20.14 17.99 -11.04
CA ALA A 307 -20.32 19.07 -11.96
C ALA A 307 -21.46 19.94 -11.42
N TYR A 308 -21.14 21.22 -11.17
CA TYR A 308 -21.96 22.40 -11.43
C TYR A 308 -23.30 22.13 -12.15
N PRO A 309 -24.38 22.91 -11.88
CA PRO A 309 -25.82 22.55 -11.96
C PRO A 309 -26.41 22.05 -13.31
N THR A 310 -25.60 21.72 -14.30
CA THR A 310 -25.98 21.30 -15.65
C THR A 310 -25.94 19.78 -15.82
N GLY A 311 -26.68 19.03 -15.00
CA GLY A 311 -27.08 17.64 -15.25
C GLY A 311 -25.98 16.57 -15.20
N GLU A 312 -26.22 15.51 -14.43
CA GLU A 312 -25.35 14.34 -14.35
C GLU A 312 -25.12 13.70 -15.73
N LYS A 313 -23.86 13.55 -16.14
CA LYS A 313 -23.49 12.66 -17.25
C LYS A 313 -22.85 11.40 -16.68
N VAL A 314 -23.67 10.38 -16.42
CA VAL A 314 -23.21 9.04 -16.10
C VAL A 314 -22.85 8.33 -17.42
N VAL A 315 -21.56 8.11 -17.68
CA VAL A 315 -21.12 7.25 -18.79
C VAL A 315 -20.66 5.92 -18.19
N PRO A 316 -21.40 4.81 -18.38
CA PRO A 316 -20.94 3.52 -17.90
C PRO A 316 -19.67 3.11 -18.62
N LYS A 317 -18.69 2.60 -17.86
CA LYS A 317 -17.43 2.03 -18.37
C LYS A 317 -17.44 0.54 -18.08
N TYR A 318 -17.09 -0.28 -19.07
CA TYR A 318 -17.14 -1.75 -18.95
C TYR A 318 -15.73 -2.33 -18.86
N LEU A 319 -15.48 -3.09 -17.79
CA LEU A 319 -14.27 -3.86 -17.56
C LEU A 319 -14.57 -5.32 -17.88
N THR A 320 -14.02 -5.82 -18.99
CA THR A 320 -14.46 -7.08 -19.61
C THR A 320 -13.81 -8.26 -18.91
N ASN A 321 -12.51 -8.18 -18.64
CA ASN A 321 -11.74 -9.21 -18.00
C ASN A 321 -11.53 -8.91 -16.52
N ILE A 322 -11.18 -9.96 -15.77
CA ILE A 322 -10.57 -9.77 -14.47
C ILE A 322 -9.23 -9.04 -14.65
N ASN A 323 -8.89 -8.15 -13.73
CA ASN A 323 -7.69 -7.30 -13.77
C ASN A 323 -7.72 -6.14 -14.77
N ASP A 324 -8.77 -6.02 -15.60
CA ASP A 324 -8.96 -4.79 -16.37
C ASP A 324 -9.08 -3.62 -15.39
N TRP A 325 -8.51 -2.49 -15.77
CA TRP A 325 -8.53 -1.28 -14.96
C TRP A 325 -8.80 -0.04 -15.79
N LEU A 326 -9.32 0.99 -15.14
CA LEU A 326 -9.61 2.31 -15.70
C LEU A 326 -8.76 3.34 -14.98
N GLN A 327 -8.30 4.33 -15.76
CA GLN A 327 -7.75 5.57 -15.23
C GLN A 327 -8.73 6.70 -15.51
N LEU A 328 -9.07 7.44 -14.46
CA LEU A 328 -10.06 8.52 -14.47
C LEU A 328 -9.38 9.82 -14.04
N TYR A 329 -9.10 10.70 -14.99
CA TYR A 329 -8.56 12.04 -14.73
C TYR A 329 -9.64 13.03 -14.27
N GLU A 330 -10.90 12.70 -14.49
CA GLU A 330 -12.05 13.53 -14.15
C GLU A 330 -12.29 13.59 -12.62
N TYR A 331 -12.97 14.66 -12.17
CA TYR A 331 -13.37 14.81 -10.76
C TYR A 331 -14.55 13.88 -10.45
N VAL A 332 -14.23 12.64 -10.11
CA VAL A 332 -15.20 11.65 -9.66
C VAL A 332 -15.46 11.87 -8.17
N ALA A 333 -16.71 12.17 -7.82
CA ALA A 333 -17.15 12.29 -6.42
C ALA A 333 -17.73 10.98 -5.89
N TYR A 334 -18.35 10.19 -6.78
CA TYR A 334 -18.96 8.93 -6.42
C TYR A 334 -18.74 7.86 -7.50
N ILE A 335 -18.43 6.64 -7.09
CA ILE A 335 -18.29 5.47 -7.95
C ILE A 335 -19.27 4.40 -7.47
N ASN A 336 -20.02 3.83 -8.41
CA ASN A 336 -20.84 2.64 -8.19
C ASN A 336 -20.49 1.58 -9.24
N SER A 337 -20.32 0.33 -8.85
CA SER A 337 -20.04 -0.78 -9.76
C SER A 337 -20.95 -1.98 -9.56
N SER A 338 -21.20 -2.72 -10.64
CA SER A 338 -22.05 -3.92 -10.58
C SER A 338 -21.41 -5.09 -9.80
N LYS A 339 -20.08 -5.07 -9.61
CA LYS A 339 -19.28 -6.07 -8.89
C LYS A 339 -18.16 -5.38 -8.10
N GLY A 340 -17.53 -6.12 -7.18
CA GLY A 340 -16.44 -5.61 -6.35
C GLY A 340 -15.26 -5.08 -7.18
N VAL A 341 -14.90 -3.83 -6.96
CA VAL A 341 -13.73 -3.15 -7.52
C VAL A 341 -12.79 -2.67 -6.42
N LEU A 342 -11.53 -2.47 -6.78
CA LEU A 342 -10.57 -1.72 -5.99
C LEU A 342 -10.51 -0.30 -6.54
N VAL A 343 -10.56 0.70 -5.68
CA VAL A 343 -10.41 2.11 -6.05
C VAL A 343 -9.20 2.68 -5.34
N MET A 344 -8.29 3.27 -6.12
CA MET A 344 -7.14 4.01 -5.60
C MET A 344 -7.11 5.41 -6.19
N TYR A 345 -6.62 6.38 -5.44
CA TYR A 345 -6.37 7.72 -5.91
C TYR A 345 -4.86 7.97 -5.94
N VAL A 346 -4.39 8.50 -7.04
CA VAL A 346 -3.01 8.93 -7.22
C VAL A 346 -3.02 10.44 -7.25
N MET A 347 -2.33 11.05 -6.30
CA MET A 347 -2.13 12.49 -6.23
C MET A 347 -0.78 12.82 -6.84
N GLY A 348 -0.75 13.79 -7.74
CA GLY A 348 0.43 14.46 -8.27
C GLY A 348 0.48 15.89 -7.75
N THR A 349 1.69 16.43 -7.61
CA THR A 349 1.89 17.82 -7.21
C THR A 349 3.09 18.36 -7.98
N GLU A 350 2.93 19.58 -8.51
CA GLU A 350 4.01 20.30 -9.17
C GLU A 350 4.92 21.04 -8.17
N GLU A 351 4.43 21.26 -6.94
CA GLU A 351 5.13 22.04 -5.92
C GLU A 351 6.18 21.20 -5.18
N GLU A 352 7.28 21.85 -4.76
CA GLU A 352 8.33 21.21 -3.95
C GLU A 352 7.85 20.80 -2.54
N ASP A 353 6.75 21.37 -2.07
CA ASP A 353 6.23 21.19 -0.70
C ASP A 353 5.37 19.92 -0.51
N GLY A 354 5.26 19.07 -1.54
CA GLY A 354 4.63 17.75 -1.48
C GLY A 354 5.17 16.83 -2.57
N GLY A 355 5.32 15.54 -2.27
CA GLY A 355 5.56 14.53 -3.30
C GLY A 355 4.24 13.95 -3.80
N PRO A 356 4.23 13.22 -4.93
CA PRO A 356 3.05 12.43 -5.28
C PRO A 356 2.72 11.44 -4.17
N SER A 357 1.47 11.01 -4.09
CA SER A 357 1.00 10.01 -3.12
C SER A 357 0.07 8.97 -3.74
N LEU A 358 0.04 7.77 -3.17
CA LEU A 358 -0.87 6.69 -3.55
C LEU A 358 -1.81 6.36 -2.38
N LEU A 359 -3.11 6.57 -2.58
CA LEU A 359 -4.12 6.38 -1.54
C LEU A 359 -5.13 5.30 -1.92
N LEU A 360 -5.32 4.31 -1.06
CA LEU A 360 -6.45 3.40 -1.15
C LEU A 360 -7.76 4.08 -0.72
N ILE A 361 -8.78 4.02 -1.58
CA ILE A 361 -10.14 4.47 -1.22
C ILE A 361 -10.93 3.29 -0.70
N VAL A 362 -11.38 3.40 0.56
CA VAL A 362 -12.16 2.36 1.23
C VAL A 362 -13.61 2.42 0.74
N PRO A 363 -14.26 1.28 0.41
CA PRO A 363 -15.65 1.27 -0.01
C PRO A 363 -16.62 1.69 1.11
N MET A 364 -17.77 2.26 0.74
CA MET A 364 -18.87 2.58 1.65
C MET A 364 -19.54 1.33 2.21
N GLU A 365 -19.69 0.31 1.36
CA GLU A 365 -20.06 -1.03 1.78
C GLU A 365 -18.86 -1.65 2.50
N LEU A 366 -18.57 -1.18 3.71
CA LEU A 366 -17.70 -1.89 4.64
C LEU A 366 -18.44 -3.19 5.01
N TYR A 367 -18.26 -4.22 4.18
CA TYR A 367 -18.43 -5.58 4.64
C TYR A 367 -17.41 -5.77 5.75
N TYR A 368 -17.82 -5.51 6.99
CA TYR A 368 -17.19 -6.10 8.15
C TYR A 368 -17.27 -7.60 7.89
N PHE A 369 -16.19 -8.18 7.37
CA PHE A 369 -15.93 -9.58 7.62
C PHE A 369 -15.80 -9.67 9.14
N LYS A 370 -16.90 -9.98 9.82
CA LYS A 370 -16.82 -10.60 11.13
C LYS A 370 -16.19 -11.96 10.87
N TYR A 371 -14.86 -11.99 10.90
CA TYR A 371 -14.14 -13.25 11.09
C TYR A 371 -14.63 -13.78 12.44
N MET A 372 -15.57 -14.73 12.39
CA MET A 372 -15.89 -15.53 13.56
C MET A 372 -14.68 -16.44 13.77
N VAL A 373 -13.78 -16.02 14.65
CA VAL A 373 -12.68 -16.86 15.14
C VAL A 373 -13.21 -17.86 16.14
#